data_AF-A0A059ZVK8-F1
#
_entry.id   AF-A0A059ZVK8-F1
#
_cell.length_a   1.000
_cell.length_b   1.000
_cell.length_c   1.000
_cell.angle_alpha   90.00
_cell.angle_beta   90.00
_cell.angle_gamma   90.00
#
_symmetry.space_group_name_H-M   'P 1'
#
loop_
_entity.id
_entity.type
_entity.pdbx_description
1 polymer ?
#
loop_
_entity_poly.entity_id
_entity_poly.type
_entity_poly.pdbx_seq_one_letter_code
_entity_poly.pdbx_strand_id
1 'polypeptide(L)'
;MEEIFRMLHDQYKVHGVTAFRGIAGFGSKGVVHADDVLRLNVHLPLVLEFFDEPETVDAVMPHLRELVPPGHILRWEADCGCE
;
A
#
# COMPACT_ATOMS: atom_id res chain seq x y z
N MET A 1 -5.94 6.81 4.15
CA MET A 1 -4.59 6.98 3.56
C MET A 1 -3.67 7.76 4.49
N GLU A 2 -4.00 9.00 4.85
CA GLU A 2 -3.18 9.79 5.80
C GLU A 2 -2.96 9.09 7.13
N GLU A 3 -3.97 8.37 7.63
CA GLU A 3 -3.89 7.54 8.83
C GLU A 3 -2.84 6.42 8.72
N ILE A 4 -2.84 5.68 7.61
CA ILE A 4 -1.86 4.61 7.35
C ILE A 4 -0.44 5.20 7.31
N PHE A 5 -0.24 6.32 6.60
CA PHE A 5 1.06 6.99 6.54
C PHE A 5 1.56 7.42 7.92
N ARG A 6 0.68 8.05 8.70
CA ARG A 6 1.01 8.53 10.04
C ARG A 6 1.35 7.38 10.97
N MET A 7 0.57 6.30 10.92
CA MET A 7 0.83 5.11 11.71
C MET A 7 2.19 4.49 11.36
N LEU A 8 2.47 4.29 10.07
CA LEU A 8 3.74 3.73 9.60
C LEU A 8 4.94 4.61 9.98
N HIS A 9 4.82 5.93 9.88
CA HIS A 9 5.90 6.87 10.18
C HIS A 9 6.08 7.13 11.68
N ASP A 10 5.02 7.50 12.40
CA ASP A 10 5.12 7.99 13.78
C ASP A 10 5.18 6.87 14.81
N GLN A 11 4.43 5.78 14.58
CA GLN A 11 4.32 4.68 15.54
C GLN A 11 5.35 3.59 15.27
N TYR A 12 5.42 3.12 14.02
CA TYR A 12 6.26 1.99 13.65
C TYR A 12 7.61 2.38 13.09
N LYS A 13 7.78 3.64 12.68
CA LYS A 13 9.03 4.20 12.16
C LYS A 13 9.64 3.34 11.05
N VAL A 14 8.81 2.89 10.12
CA VAL A 14 9.27 2.03 9.03
C VAL A 14 10.33 2.73 8.18
N HIS A 15 11.28 1.98 7.62
CA HIS A 15 12.38 2.50 6.81
C HIS A 15 11.92 3.32 5.60
N GLY A 16 10.77 2.98 5.01
CA GLY A 16 10.20 3.77 3.92
C GLY A 16 8.81 3.30 3.52
N VAL A 17 8.03 4.22 2.94
CA VAL A 17 6.74 3.94 2.32
C VAL A 17 6.64 4.71 1.00
N THR A 18 6.19 4.02 -0.04
CA THR A 18 5.98 4.58 -1.37
C THR A 18 4.53 4.36 -1.79
N ALA A 19 3.90 5.40 -2.37
CA ALA A 19 2.57 5.32 -2.94
C ALA A 19 2.65 5.30 -4.47
N PHE A 20 2.16 4.23 -5.07
CA PHE A 20 2.03 4.10 -6.52
C PHE A 20 0.60 4.37 -6.94
N ARG A 21 0.44 5.22 -7.96
CA ARG A 21 -0.85 5.43 -8.62
C ARG A 21 -0.85 4.67 -9.95
N GLY A 22 -1.70 3.66 -10.05
CA GLY A 22 -1.91 2.93 -11.30
C GLY A 22 -2.60 3.81 -12.34
N ILE A 23 -2.28 3.61 -13.61
CA ILE A 23 -2.94 4.28 -14.73
C ILE A 23 -4.26 3.59 -15.14
N ALA A 24 -4.42 2.32 -14.75
CA ALA A 24 -5.62 1.53 -14.98
C ALA A 24 -5.72 0.38 -13.96
N GLY A 25 -6.93 -0.17 -13.78
CA GLY A 25 -7.15 -1.40 -13.01
C GLY A 25 -8.62 -1.83 -12.99
N PHE A 26 -8.88 -3.05 -12.52
CA PHE A 26 -10.24 -3.56 -12.34
C PHE A 26 -10.37 -4.23 -10.96
N GLY A 27 -11.53 -4.08 -10.34
CA GLY A 27 -11.86 -4.73 -9.07
C GLY A 27 -12.72 -5.99 -9.25
N SER A 28 -13.27 -6.50 -8.15
CA SER A 28 -14.16 -7.68 -8.12
C SER A 28 -15.42 -7.57 -8.99
N LYS A 29 -15.78 -6.37 -9.42
CA LYS A 29 -16.92 -6.09 -10.31
C LYS A 29 -16.56 -6.04 -11.80
N GLY A 30 -15.28 -6.24 -12.16
CA GLY A 30 -14.82 -6.36 -13.55
C GLY A 30 -14.84 -5.07 -14.38
N VAL A 31 -15.22 -3.93 -13.79
CA VAL A 31 -15.18 -2.63 -14.47
C VAL A 31 -13.73 -2.16 -14.54
N VAL A 32 -13.22 -1.98 -15.76
CA VAL A 32 -11.92 -1.36 -15.99
C VAL A 32 -12.06 0.14 -15.76
N HIS A 33 -11.37 0.65 -14.75
CA HIS A 33 -11.16 2.07 -14.56
C HIS A 33 -9.85 2.44 -15.27
N ALA A 34 -9.96 3.10 -16.42
CA ALA A 34 -8.87 3.74 -17.14
C ALA A 34 -9.34 5.14 -17.48
N ASP A 35 -8.57 6.17 -17.13
CA ASP A 35 -8.97 7.55 -17.41
C ASP A 35 -8.01 8.24 -18.38
N ASP A 36 -8.60 9.14 -19.15
CA ASP A 36 -7.96 10.01 -20.12
C ASP A 36 -6.97 10.91 -19.36
N VAL A 37 -5.69 10.89 -19.76
CA VAL A 37 -4.51 11.41 -19.05
C VAL A 37 -4.67 12.89 -18.57
N LEU A 38 -5.66 13.60 -19.09
CA LEU A 38 -5.98 15.00 -18.82
C LEU A 38 -7.03 15.25 -17.72
N ARG A 39 -7.69 14.21 -17.18
CA ARG A 39 -8.64 14.32 -16.06
C ARG A 39 -8.10 13.58 -14.83
N LEU A 40 -7.31 14.28 -14.01
CA LEU A 40 -6.68 13.78 -12.78
C LEU A 40 -7.65 13.50 -11.61
N ASN A 41 -8.84 12.96 -11.87
CA ASN A 41 -9.85 12.58 -10.87
C ASN A 41 -10.85 11.63 -11.55
N VAL A 42 -11.22 10.43 -11.06
CA VAL A 42 -11.35 9.92 -9.68
C VAL A 42 -11.42 8.37 -9.76
N HIS A 43 -10.83 7.63 -8.81
CA HIS A 43 -10.82 6.13 -8.70
C HIS A 43 -9.70 5.35 -9.38
N LEU A 44 -8.55 5.98 -9.67
CA LEU A 44 -7.36 5.21 -10.06
C LEU A 44 -6.86 4.33 -8.90
N PRO A 45 -6.43 3.08 -9.17
CA PRO A 45 -5.87 2.20 -8.15
C PRO A 45 -4.68 2.86 -7.45
N LEU A 46 -4.67 2.80 -6.11
CA LEU A 46 -3.55 3.25 -5.28
C LEU A 46 -2.96 2.03 -4.58
N VAL A 47 -1.66 1.82 -4.73
CA VAL A 47 -0.91 0.77 -4.02
C VAL A 47 0.05 1.47 -3.07
N LEU A 48 0.03 1.06 -1.80
CA LEU A 48 1.03 1.47 -0.82
C LEU A 48 2.00 0.30 -0.62
N GLU A 49 3.29 0.59 -0.78
CA GLU A 49 4.36 -0.35 -0.54
C GLU A 49 5.25 0.20 0.57
N PHE A 50 5.53 -0.61 1.58
CA PHE A 50 6.52 -0.32 2.60
C PHE A 50 7.35 -1.58 2.83
N PHE A 51 8.56 -1.41 3.33
CA PHE A 51 9.44 -2.50 3.68
C PHE A 51 10.16 -2.17 4.99
N ASP A 52 10.45 -3.21 5.75
CA ASP A 52 11.19 -3.15 7.00
C ASP A 52 11.63 -4.56 7.38
N GLU A 53 12.31 -4.69 8.53
CA GLU A 53 12.63 -5.97 9.15
C GLU A 53 11.36 -6.78 9.47
N PRO A 54 11.43 -8.12 9.43
CA PRO A 54 10.27 -8.99 9.64
C PRO A 54 9.48 -8.67 10.92
N GLU A 55 10.18 -8.34 12.01
CA GLU A 55 9.57 -8.02 13.31
C GLU A 55 8.74 -6.73 13.26
N THR A 56 9.24 -5.69 12.60
CA THR A 56 8.51 -4.43 12.40
C THR A 56 7.27 -4.69 11.55
N VAL A 57 7.41 -5.43 10.44
CA VAL A 57 6.29 -5.77 9.58
C VAL A 57 5.22 -6.54 10.37
N ASP A 58 5.61 -7.56 11.13
CA ASP A 58 4.70 -8.35 11.97
C ASP A 58 3.94 -7.49 12.99
N ALA A 59 4.59 -6.50 13.58
CA ALA A 59 3.97 -5.58 14.54
C ALA A 59 2.94 -4.64 13.88
N VAL A 60 3.17 -4.25 12.62
CA VAL A 60 2.28 -3.37 11.83
C VAL A 60 1.03 -4.11 11.36
N MET A 61 1.16 -5.39 11.00
CA MET A 61 0.11 -6.16 10.31
C MET A 61 -1.26 -6.18 10.99
N PRO A 62 -1.39 -6.32 12.33
CA PRO A 62 -2.71 -6.29 12.99
C PRO A 62 -3.48 -5.01 12.72
N HIS A 63 -2.83 -3.84 12.84
CA HIS A 63 -3.46 -2.55 12.61
C HIS A 63 -3.81 -2.33 11.13
N LEU A 64 -2.94 -2.76 10.20
CA LEU A 64 -3.27 -2.70 8.78
C LEU A 64 -4.50 -3.53 8.42
N ARG A 65 -4.71 -4.68 9.07
CA ARG A 65 -5.90 -5.53 8.84
C ARG A 65 -7.20 -4.90 9.37
N GLU A 66 -7.12 -3.96 10.29
CA GLU A 66 -8.28 -3.18 10.76
C GLU A 66 -8.65 -2.07 9.76
N LEU A 67 -7.65 -1.48 9.10
CA LEU A 67 -7.82 -0.36 8.17
C LEU A 67 -8.04 -0.77 6.72
N VAL A 68 -7.57 -1.97 6.33
CA VAL A 68 -7.57 -2.45 4.94
C VAL A 68 -8.46 -3.70 4.82
N PRO A 69 -9.44 -3.71 3.90
CA PRO A 69 -10.31 -4.87 3.70
C PRO A 69 -9.52 -6.15 3.35
N PRO A 70 -10.03 -7.34 3.74
CA PRO A 70 -9.43 -8.61 3.36
C PRO A 70 -9.18 -8.73 1.85
N GLY A 71 -8.10 -9.41 1.46
CA GLY A 71 -7.73 -9.63 0.06
C GLY A 71 -7.02 -8.45 -0.63
N HIS A 72 -6.68 -7.38 0.09
CA HIS A 72 -6.00 -6.19 -0.46
C HIS A 72 -4.57 -6.00 0.07
N ILE A 73 -4.06 -6.96 0.84
CA ILE A 73 -2.70 -6.91 1.39
C ILE A 73 -1.93 -8.11 0.85
N LEU A 74 -0.79 -7.82 0.24
CA LEU A 74 0.19 -8.80 -0.19
C LEU A 74 1.46 -8.58 0.64
N ARG A 75 2.12 -9.67 1.01
CA ARG A 75 3.41 -9.65 1.70
C ARG A 75 4.30 -10.71 1.06
N TRP A 76 5.55 -10.36 0.86
CA TRP A 76 6.61 -11.23 0.39
C TRP A 76 7.90 -10.88 1.14
N GLU A 77 8.81 -11.84 1.23
CA GLU A 77 10.18 -11.58 1.68
C GLU A 77 10.99 -10.99 0.52
N ALA A 78 11.89 -10.08 0.84
CA ALA A 78 12.80 -9.46 -0.11
C ALA A 78 14.21 -9.39 0.49
N ASP A 79 15.22 -9.64 -0.33
CA ASP A 79 16.62 -9.42 0.00
C ASP A 79 17.02 -8.03 -0.49
N CYS A 80 17.35 -7.14 0.44
CA CYS A 80 17.78 -5.78 0.15
C CYS A 80 19.27 -5.66 -0.21
N GLY A 81 20.04 -6.74 -0.06
CA GLY A 81 21.49 -6.74 -0.33
C GLY A 81 22.26 -5.74 0.53
N CYS A 82 21.72 -5.34 1.68
CA CYS A 82 22.40 -4.46 2.62
C CYS A 82 23.50 -5.27 3.33
N GLU A 83 24.73 -5.18 2.82
CA GLU A 83 25.95 -5.69 3.47
C GLU A 83 26.22 -5.00 4.82
#